data_AF-A0AA97E7U2-F1
#
_entry.id   AF-A0AA97E7U2-F1
#
_cell.length_a   1.000
_cell.length_b   1.000
_cell.length_c   1.000
_cell.angle_alpha   90.00
_cell.angle_beta   90.00
_cell.angle_gamma   90.00
#
_symmetry.space_group_name_H-M   'P 1'
#
loop_
_entity.id
_entity.type
_entity.pdbx_description
1 polymer ?
#
loop_
_entity_poly.entity_id
_entity_poly.type
_entity_poly.pdbx_seq_one_letter_code
_entity_poly.pdbx_strand_id
1 'polypeptide(L)'
;MSRIIRTAQRGLSIIELLIALAISSLLILGVTQIYVDNKSNFFFQQGQSDNTENARYTLLILEEELRRVGYRIRPDDDLAQAFRAESEGNCNFAAGETINYDATNNRLCLRYQPHVPGLTACDGIAQAGPPNPYELPAGSSNLIVDLTFTGNSLLCNDQPVFDNLVDLQIEFGVSNDNSRQADAYTRAPAAGQSIQSVRYAALIKSRYDNIATDTESQAFEYWHETYYDTEGVTAPDRALYLVTESTINLRNLTR
;
A
#
# COMPACT_ATOMS: atom_id res chain seq x y z
N MET A 1 -77.66 -32.03 11.59
CA MET A 1 -76.99 -32.67 12.75
C MET A 1 -75.53 -32.89 12.38
N SER A 2 -74.62 -32.03 12.86
CA SER A 2 -73.17 -32.16 12.63
C SER A 2 -72.54 -32.90 13.81
N ARG A 3 -71.89 -34.04 13.55
CA ARG A 3 -71.19 -34.84 14.57
C ARG A 3 -69.77 -34.29 14.71
N ILE A 4 -69.50 -33.61 15.82
CA ILE A 4 -68.15 -33.20 16.21
C ILE A 4 -67.41 -34.47 16.67
N ILE A 5 -66.48 -34.96 15.85
CA ILE A 5 -65.59 -36.06 16.23
C ILE A 5 -64.54 -35.47 17.18
N ARG A 6 -64.64 -35.79 18.48
CA ARG A 6 -63.58 -35.50 19.45
C ARG A 6 -62.50 -36.57 19.33
N THR A 7 -61.40 -36.24 18.66
CA THR A 7 -60.17 -37.03 18.70
C THR A 7 -59.58 -36.95 20.11
N ALA A 8 -59.40 -38.09 20.76
CA ALA A 8 -58.70 -38.18 22.04
C ALA A 8 -57.21 -37.89 21.81
N GLN A 9 -56.66 -36.89 22.50
CA GLN A 9 -55.21 -36.64 22.50
C GLN A 9 -54.50 -37.84 23.14
N ARG A 10 -53.71 -38.56 22.36
CA ARG A 10 -52.70 -39.47 22.90
C ARG A 10 -51.60 -38.58 23.49
N GLY A 11 -51.46 -38.58 24.81
CA GLY A 11 -50.44 -37.78 25.50
C GLY A 11 -49.03 -38.13 25.03
N LEU A 12 -48.12 -37.16 25.06
CA LEU A 12 -46.71 -37.33 24.75
C LEU A 12 -46.00 -38.12 25.85
N SER A 13 -45.19 -39.11 25.47
CA SER A 13 -44.29 -39.80 26.39
C SER A 13 -43.13 -38.87 26.78
N ILE A 14 -42.68 -38.96 28.03
CA ILE A 14 -41.45 -38.26 28.50
C ILE A 14 -40.26 -38.62 27.59
N ILE A 15 -40.19 -39.86 27.10
CA ILE A 15 -39.11 -40.33 26.21
C ILE A 15 -39.20 -39.63 24.85
N GLU A 16 -40.40 -39.43 24.30
CA GLU A 16 -40.59 -38.72 23.02
C GLU A 16 -40.15 -37.25 23.15
N LEU A 17 -40.46 -36.61 24.29
CA LEU A 17 -40.03 -35.24 24.56
C LEU A 17 -38.51 -35.14 24.72
N LEU A 18 -37.88 -36.09 25.40
CA LEU A 18 -36.41 -36.14 25.56
C LEU A 18 -35.71 -36.36 24.22
N ILE A 19 -36.22 -37.26 23.37
CA ILE A 19 -35.67 -37.51 22.03
C ILE A 19 -35.86 -36.28 21.14
N ALA A 20 -37.04 -35.65 21.14
CA ALA A 20 -37.30 -34.45 20.35
C ALA A 20 -36.36 -33.29 20.74
N LEU A 21 -36.12 -33.11 22.04
CA LEU A 21 -35.19 -32.09 22.55
C LEU A 21 -33.75 -32.41 22.14
N ALA A 22 -33.32 -33.67 22.27
CA ALA A 22 -31.98 -34.10 21.88
C ALA A 22 -31.73 -33.93 20.37
N ILE A 23 -32.71 -34.23 19.52
CA ILE A 23 -32.60 -34.01 18.07
C ILE A 23 -32.58 -32.51 17.75
N SER A 24 -33.45 -31.73 18.39
CA SER A 24 -33.51 -30.27 18.17
C SER A 24 -32.21 -29.57 18.58
N SER A 25 -31.60 -29.96 19.70
CA SER A 25 -30.32 -29.41 20.13
C SER A 25 -29.19 -29.78 19.17
N LEU A 26 -29.16 -31.02 18.68
CA LEU A 26 -28.20 -31.46 17.67
C LEU A 26 -28.34 -30.66 16.37
N LEU A 27 -29.58 -30.44 15.90
CA LEU A 27 -29.84 -29.67 14.70
C LEU A 27 -29.41 -28.20 14.84
N ILE A 28 -29.74 -27.57 15.97
CA ILE A 28 -29.33 -26.19 16.25
C ILE A 28 -27.80 -26.08 16.24
N LEU A 29 -27.09 -26.98 16.92
CA LEU A 29 -25.63 -27.01 16.93
C LEU A 29 -25.06 -27.15 15.52
N GLY A 30 -25.59 -28.05 14.70
CA GLY A 30 -25.15 -28.25 13.31
C GLY A 30 -25.33 -26.99 12.46
N VAL A 31 -26.50 -26.34 12.52
CA VAL A 31 -26.77 -25.11 11.77
C VAL A 31 -25.91 -23.94 12.27
N THR A 32 -25.68 -23.83 13.57
CA THR A 32 -24.81 -22.80 14.14
C THR A 32 -23.37 -22.94 13.65
N GLN A 33 -22.81 -24.16 13.58
CA GLN A 33 -21.46 -24.38 13.05
C GLN A 33 -21.36 -23.94 11.59
N ILE A 34 -22.30 -24.38 10.73
CA ILE A 34 -22.33 -23.97 9.32
C ILE A 34 -22.39 -22.44 9.19
N TYR A 35 -23.19 -21.78 10.03
CA TYR A 35 -23.28 -20.32 10.01
C TYR A 35 -21.97 -19.65 10.41
N VAL A 36 -21.30 -20.13 11.46
CA VAL A 36 -20.00 -19.60 11.92
C VAL A 36 -18.93 -19.81 10.86
N ASP A 37 -18.86 -21.00 10.26
CA ASP A 37 -17.89 -21.33 9.22
C ASP A 37 -18.08 -20.44 7.98
N ASN A 38 -19.34 -20.26 7.54
CA ASN A 38 -19.67 -19.36 6.43
C ASN A 38 -19.28 -17.91 6.72
N LYS A 39 -19.49 -17.45 7.96
CA LYS A 39 -19.11 -16.09 8.38
C LYS A 39 -17.60 -15.90 8.40
N SER A 40 -16.85 -16.87 8.95
CA SER A 40 -15.39 -16.86 8.93
C SER A 40 -14.85 -16.87 7.51
N ASN A 41 -15.42 -17.71 6.64
CA ASN A 41 -15.04 -17.79 5.24
C ASN A 41 -15.33 -16.48 4.49
N PHE A 42 -16.47 -15.84 4.75
CA PHE A 42 -16.82 -14.54 4.18
C PHE A 42 -15.78 -13.47 4.53
N PHE A 43 -15.38 -13.36 5.81
CA PHE A 43 -14.35 -12.39 6.21
C PHE A 43 -12.97 -12.72 5.65
N PHE A 44 -12.62 -14.00 5.54
CA PHE A 44 -11.38 -14.41 4.89
C PHE A 44 -11.35 -14.00 3.41
N GLN A 45 -12.45 -14.23 2.66
CA GLN A 45 -12.56 -13.80 1.27
C GLN A 45 -12.50 -12.27 1.15
N GLN A 46 -13.21 -11.55 2.01
CA GLN A 46 -13.19 -10.09 2.02
C GLN A 46 -11.79 -9.56 2.35
N GLY A 47 -11.11 -10.12 3.36
CA GLY A 47 -9.75 -9.74 3.74
C GLY A 47 -8.73 -9.94 2.62
N GLN A 48 -8.85 -11.02 1.83
CA GLN A 48 -8.01 -11.23 0.64
C GLN A 48 -8.32 -10.22 -0.47
N SER A 49 -9.60 -9.92 -0.72
CA SER A 49 -10.00 -8.90 -1.69
C SER A 49 -9.44 -7.53 -1.31
N ASP A 50 -9.60 -7.16 -0.04
CA ASP A 50 -9.09 -5.91 0.52
C ASP A 50 -7.57 -5.83 0.37
N ASN A 51 -6.81 -6.86 0.74
CA ASN A 51 -5.35 -6.88 0.58
C ASN A 51 -4.93 -6.68 -0.88
N THR A 52 -5.64 -7.31 -1.81
CA THR A 52 -5.31 -7.23 -3.23
C THR A 52 -5.64 -5.84 -3.80
N GLU A 53 -6.77 -5.26 -3.42
CA GLU A 53 -7.15 -3.89 -3.79
C GLU A 53 -6.15 -2.88 -3.23
N ASN A 54 -5.85 -3.01 -1.93
CA ASN A 54 -4.88 -2.20 -1.22
C ASN A 54 -3.50 -2.26 -1.88
N ALA A 55 -3.00 -3.46 -2.18
CA ALA A 55 -1.72 -3.63 -2.88
C ALA A 55 -1.70 -2.93 -4.24
N ARG A 56 -2.75 -3.10 -5.07
CA ARG A 56 -2.83 -2.44 -6.37
C ARG A 56 -2.86 -0.92 -6.24
N TYR A 57 -3.59 -0.41 -5.25
CA TYR A 57 -3.69 1.02 -5.00
C TYR A 57 -2.36 1.62 -4.52
N THR A 58 -1.67 0.99 -3.57
CA THR A 58 -0.33 1.39 -3.13
C THR A 58 0.65 1.43 -4.30
N LEU A 59 0.67 0.37 -5.12
CA LEU A 59 1.55 0.31 -6.30
C LEU A 59 1.23 1.44 -7.29
N LEU A 60 -0.05 1.72 -7.53
CA LEU A 60 -0.51 2.74 -8.49
C LEU A 60 -0.05 4.15 -8.08
N ILE A 61 -0.28 4.55 -6.83
CA ILE A 61 0.08 5.89 -6.35
C ILE A 61 1.60 6.08 -6.37
N LEU A 62 2.36 5.10 -5.86
CA LEU A 62 3.82 5.16 -5.91
C LEU A 62 4.32 5.22 -7.36
N GLU A 63 3.74 4.42 -8.25
CA GLU A 63 4.10 4.44 -9.66
C GLU A 63 3.82 5.80 -10.31
N GLU A 64 2.64 6.37 -10.09
CA GLU A 64 2.23 7.67 -10.65
C GLU A 64 3.21 8.78 -10.28
N GLU A 65 3.56 8.88 -8.99
CA GLU A 65 4.48 9.90 -8.50
C GLU A 65 5.92 9.66 -8.99
N LEU A 66 6.39 8.41 -8.90
CA LEU A 66 7.75 8.05 -9.35
C LEU A 66 7.95 8.26 -10.85
N ARG A 67 6.93 8.09 -11.70
CA ARG A 67 7.03 8.38 -13.15
C ARG A 67 7.25 9.86 -13.45
N ARG A 68 6.80 10.76 -12.57
CA ARG A 68 6.86 12.21 -12.77
C ARG A 68 8.17 12.80 -12.27
N VAL A 69 8.84 12.14 -11.33
CA VAL A 69 10.13 12.57 -10.76
C VAL A 69 11.08 13.10 -11.82
N GLY A 70 11.63 14.30 -11.58
CA GLY A 70 12.62 14.91 -12.45
C GLY A 70 12.08 15.41 -13.80
N TYR A 71 10.77 15.34 -14.04
CA TYR A 71 10.17 15.91 -15.23
C TYR A 71 10.39 17.43 -15.24
N ARG A 72 10.88 17.94 -16.36
CA ARG A 72 11.15 19.37 -16.60
C ARG A 72 10.30 19.85 -17.76
N ILE A 73 9.72 21.04 -17.61
CA ILE A 73 8.94 21.70 -18.66
C ILE A 73 9.81 21.95 -19.89
N ARG A 74 11.07 22.33 -19.67
CA ARG A 74 12.10 22.53 -20.71
C ARG A 74 13.10 21.38 -20.67
N PRO A 75 13.10 20.47 -21.66
CA PRO A 75 14.02 19.33 -21.69
C PRO A 75 15.49 19.72 -21.87
N ASP A 76 15.75 20.92 -22.38
CA ASP A 76 17.08 21.49 -22.61
C ASP A 76 17.70 22.12 -21.35
N ASP A 77 16.89 22.47 -20.35
CA ASP A 77 17.38 23.00 -19.07
C ASP A 77 18.21 21.95 -18.31
N ASP A 78 19.36 22.38 -17.82
CA ASP A 78 20.20 21.55 -16.95
C ASP A 78 19.43 21.18 -15.66
N LEU A 79 19.66 19.97 -15.14
CA LEU A 79 18.99 19.51 -13.92
C LEU A 79 19.22 20.48 -12.75
N ALA A 80 20.45 21.00 -12.60
CA ALA A 80 20.78 21.91 -11.50
C ALA A 80 20.14 23.30 -11.65
N GLN A 81 19.78 23.70 -12.88
CA GLN A 81 19.10 24.96 -13.15
C GLN A 81 17.59 24.83 -12.98
N ALA A 82 17.00 23.77 -13.53
CA ALA A 82 15.56 23.50 -13.40
C ALA A 82 15.18 23.18 -11.94
N PHE A 83 16.04 22.41 -11.26
CA PHE A 83 15.86 21.99 -9.88
C PHE A 83 16.95 22.60 -9.00
N ARG A 84 16.83 23.89 -8.71
CA ARG A 84 17.73 24.59 -7.78
C ARG A 84 17.73 23.94 -6.39
N ALA A 85 18.75 24.23 -5.57
CA ALA A 85 18.72 23.83 -4.17
C ALA A 85 17.50 24.46 -3.47
N GLU A 86 16.68 23.63 -2.82
CA GLU A 86 15.39 24.03 -2.27
C GLU A 86 15.05 23.13 -1.07
N SER A 87 14.49 23.76 -0.04
CA SER A 87 14.01 23.09 1.17
C SER A 87 12.56 23.48 1.40
N GLU A 88 11.68 22.49 1.45
CA GLU A 88 10.26 22.68 1.73
C GLU A 88 9.80 21.63 2.74
N GLY A 89 9.27 22.08 3.87
CA GLY A 89 8.93 21.19 4.98
C GLY A 89 10.15 20.38 5.44
N ASN A 90 10.05 19.06 5.35
CA ASN A 90 11.14 18.13 5.69
C ASN A 90 11.96 17.65 4.48
N CYS A 91 11.59 18.09 3.28
CA CYS A 91 12.27 17.73 2.05
C CYS A 91 13.40 18.72 1.77
N ASN A 92 14.64 18.21 1.70
CA ASN A 92 15.82 19.02 1.44
C ASN A 92 16.53 18.50 0.19
N PHE A 93 16.61 19.33 -0.84
CA PHE A 93 17.24 18.95 -2.10
C PHE A 93 18.44 19.85 -2.42
N ALA A 94 19.55 19.23 -2.80
CA ALA A 94 20.66 19.90 -3.46
C ALA A 94 20.27 20.33 -4.90
N ALA A 95 21.08 21.17 -5.53
CA ALA A 95 20.86 21.54 -6.93
C ALA A 95 20.96 20.30 -7.83
N GLY A 96 19.93 20.03 -8.62
CA GLY A 96 19.82 18.90 -9.54
C GLY A 96 19.31 17.59 -8.93
N GLU A 97 19.24 17.49 -7.60
CA GLU A 97 18.70 16.32 -6.90
C GLU A 97 17.19 16.26 -7.04
N THR A 98 16.58 15.16 -7.45
CA THR A 98 15.11 15.07 -7.66
C THR A 98 14.43 14.09 -6.72
N ILE A 99 15.23 13.31 -5.98
CA ILE A 99 14.81 12.36 -4.97
C ILE A 99 15.65 12.61 -3.73
N ASN A 100 15.00 12.78 -2.58
CA ASN A 100 15.62 12.81 -1.28
C ASN A 100 14.95 11.75 -0.41
N TYR A 101 15.71 10.78 0.09
CA TYR A 101 15.18 9.66 0.88
C TYR A 101 15.79 9.66 2.27
N ASP A 102 14.92 9.70 3.28
CA ASP A 102 15.27 9.56 4.68
C ASP A 102 14.77 8.20 5.19
N ALA A 103 15.68 7.23 5.21
CA ALA A 103 15.42 5.87 5.68
C ALA A 103 15.12 5.81 7.19
N THR A 104 15.52 6.82 7.98
CA THR A 104 15.27 6.80 9.44
C THR A 104 13.83 7.15 9.74
N ASN A 105 13.27 8.09 8.97
CA ASN A 105 11.90 8.57 9.13
C ASN A 105 10.93 7.96 8.09
N ASN A 106 11.36 6.98 7.31
CA ASN A 106 10.60 6.37 6.21
C ASN A 106 9.91 7.41 5.32
N ARG A 107 10.69 8.41 4.88
CA ARG A 107 10.23 9.54 4.08
C ARG A 107 10.92 9.56 2.73
N LEU A 108 10.12 9.64 1.67
CA LEU A 108 10.58 9.81 0.30
C LEU A 108 10.05 11.13 -0.25
N CYS A 109 10.96 12.07 -0.44
CA CYS A 109 10.68 13.35 -1.06
C CYS A 109 11.02 13.28 -2.55
N LEU A 110 10.05 13.64 -3.38
CA LEU A 110 10.14 13.66 -4.82
C LEU A 110 9.91 15.08 -5.33
N ARG A 111 10.52 15.45 -6.45
CA ARG A 111 10.16 16.71 -7.11
C ARG A 111 10.16 16.66 -8.63
N TYR A 112 9.27 17.46 -9.21
CA TYR A 112 9.10 17.61 -10.65
C TYR A 112 8.39 18.92 -10.99
N GLN A 113 8.38 19.31 -12.26
CA GLN A 113 7.67 20.49 -12.73
C GLN A 113 6.29 20.12 -13.30
N PRO A 114 5.18 20.75 -12.87
CA PRO A 114 3.87 20.50 -13.44
C PRO A 114 3.83 20.82 -14.94
N HIS A 115 3.42 19.88 -15.78
CA HIS A 115 3.48 20.03 -17.24
C HIS A 115 2.19 20.58 -17.88
N VAL A 116 1.08 20.57 -17.12
CA VAL A 116 -0.22 21.10 -17.54
C VAL A 116 -0.93 21.79 -16.37
N PRO A 117 -1.75 22.82 -16.63
CA PRO A 117 -2.60 23.41 -15.60
C PRO A 117 -3.58 22.39 -15.04
N GLY A 118 -3.71 22.33 -13.71
CA GLY A 118 -4.63 21.41 -13.05
C GLY A 118 -4.07 20.00 -12.81
N LEU A 119 -2.79 19.75 -13.13
CA LEU A 119 -2.12 18.53 -12.71
C LEU A 119 -2.20 18.40 -11.18
N THR A 120 -2.71 17.28 -10.66
CA THR A 120 -2.75 16.99 -9.23
C THR A 120 -1.65 16.01 -8.87
N ALA A 121 -0.99 16.21 -7.72
CA ALA A 121 -0.19 15.17 -7.08
C ALA A 121 -1.11 14.19 -6.33
N CYS A 122 -0.52 13.22 -5.63
CA CYS A 122 -1.22 12.26 -4.79
C CYS A 122 -2.05 12.88 -3.64
N ASP A 123 -1.84 14.15 -3.30
CA ASP A 123 -2.64 14.91 -2.33
C ASP A 123 -3.94 15.48 -2.92
N GLY A 124 -4.13 15.37 -4.24
CA GLY A 124 -5.29 15.89 -4.96
C GLY A 124 -5.28 17.41 -5.16
N ILE A 125 -4.22 18.12 -4.79
CA ILE A 125 -4.13 19.57 -4.92
C ILE A 125 -3.69 19.93 -6.34
N ALA A 126 -4.54 20.68 -7.04
CA ALA A 126 -4.31 21.11 -8.41
C ALA A 126 -3.19 22.14 -8.51
N GLN A 127 -2.19 21.85 -9.35
CA GLN A 127 -1.03 22.70 -9.55
C GLN A 127 -1.25 23.71 -10.67
N ALA A 128 -0.66 24.90 -10.48
CA ALA A 128 -0.47 25.84 -11.57
C ALA A 128 0.56 25.25 -12.54
N GLY A 129 0.13 25.01 -13.78
CA GLY A 129 1.00 24.55 -14.86
C GLY A 129 1.24 25.65 -15.89
N PRO A 130 2.13 25.41 -16.86
CA PRO A 130 2.44 26.39 -17.89
C PRO A 130 1.23 26.59 -18.84
N PRO A 131 0.95 27.83 -19.26
CA PRO A 131 -0.15 28.11 -20.19
C PRO A 131 0.14 27.59 -21.61
N ASN A 132 1.42 27.50 -21.98
CA ASN A 132 1.89 26.97 -23.25
C ASN A 132 3.02 25.95 -23.04
N PRO A 133 3.20 24.99 -23.96
CA PRO A 133 4.34 24.06 -23.91
C PRO A 133 5.68 24.80 -23.82
N TYR A 134 6.59 24.28 -23.00
CA TYR A 134 7.96 24.82 -22.81
C TYR A 134 8.07 26.24 -22.23
N GLU A 135 6.96 26.84 -21.79
CA GLU A 135 6.95 28.15 -21.12
C GLU A 135 7.07 27.95 -19.60
N LEU A 136 8.11 28.49 -18.97
CA LEU A 136 8.20 28.45 -17.50
C LEU A 136 7.24 29.49 -16.90
N PRO A 137 6.30 29.10 -16.01
CA PRO A 137 5.45 30.07 -15.34
C PRO A 137 6.31 31.05 -14.51
N ALA A 138 5.95 32.33 -14.50
CA ALA A 138 6.59 33.31 -13.65
C ALA A 138 6.42 32.91 -12.17
N GLY A 139 7.54 32.69 -11.46
CA GLY A 139 7.50 32.23 -10.07
C GLY A 139 7.12 30.76 -9.89
N SER A 140 7.19 29.93 -10.94
CA SER A 140 6.99 28.48 -10.80
C SER A 140 7.96 27.89 -9.78
N SER A 141 7.41 27.33 -8.70
CA SER A 141 8.13 26.43 -7.81
C SER A 141 8.13 25.04 -8.44
N ASN A 142 9.16 24.25 -8.13
CA ASN A 142 9.07 22.82 -8.37
C ASN A 142 7.96 22.28 -7.46
N LEU A 143 7.15 21.36 -7.97
CA LEU A 143 6.23 20.63 -7.11
C LEU A 143 7.06 19.64 -6.30
N ILE A 144 6.96 19.74 -4.98
CA ILE A 144 7.54 18.79 -4.03
C ILE A 144 6.42 17.88 -3.53
N VAL A 145 6.69 16.58 -3.54
CA VAL A 145 5.81 15.54 -3.02
C VAL A 145 6.54 14.84 -1.88
N ASP A 146 6.03 15.00 -0.66
CA ASP A 146 6.49 14.33 0.56
C ASP A 146 5.66 13.07 0.78
N LEU A 147 6.24 11.91 0.51
CA LEU A 147 5.67 10.61 0.86
C LEU A 147 6.23 10.17 2.21
N THR A 148 5.41 10.27 3.26
CA THR A 148 5.79 9.84 4.62
C THR A 148 5.02 8.58 5.00
N PHE A 149 5.73 7.55 5.46
CA PHE A 149 5.11 6.36 6.04
C PHE A 149 5.11 6.44 7.57
N THR A 150 3.92 6.46 8.18
CA THR A 150 3.77 6.47 9.64
C THR A 150 2.43 5.88 10.08
N GLY A 151 2.40 5.21 11.22
CA GLY A 151 1.16 4.74 11.84
C GLY A 151 0.35 3.78 10.98
N ASN A 152 1.02 2.94 10.18
CA ASN A 152 0.43 2.05 9.18
C ASN A 152 -0.24 2.73 7.97
N SER A 153 0.07 4.01 7.74
CA SER A 153 -0.50 4.78 6.64
C SER A 153 0.59 5.43 5.80
N LEU A 154 0.35 5.55 4.50
CA LEU A 154 1.14 6.36 3.59
C LEU A 154 0.47 7.72 3.46
N LEU A 155 1.19 8.77 3.83
CA LEU A 155 0.78 10.15 3.63
C LEU A 155 1.48 10.74 2.41
N CYS A 156 0.76 11.57 1.67
CA CYS A 156 1.28 12.42 0.60
C CYS A 156 1.02 13.86 1.00
N ASN A 157 2.07 14.66 1.19
CA ASN A 157 1.96 16.05 1.64
C ASN A 157 1.06 16.19 2.88
N ASP A 158 1.30 15.33 3.88
CA ASP A 158 0.52 15.20 5.12
C ASP A 158 -0.97 14.76 4.95
N GLN A 159 -1.41 14.41 3.73
CA GLN A 159 -2.72 13.82 3.50
C GLN A 159 -2.64 12.29 3.48
N PRO A 160 -3.47 11.57 4.26
CA PRO A 160 -3.50 10.12 4.22
C PRO A 160 -4.01 9.65 2.86
N VAL A 161 -3.20 8.89 2.13
CA VAL A 161 -3.57 8.33 0.83
C VAL A 161 -3.98 6.87 0.99
N PHE A 162 -3.30 6.14 1.87
CA PHE A 162 -3.49 4.71 2.04
C PHE A 162 -3.29 4.27 3.49
N ASP A 163 -4.08 3.30 3.94
CA ASP A 163 -4.01 2.69 5.28
C ASP A 163 -3.75 1.17 5.19
N ASN A 164 -3.29 0.57 6.28
CA ASN A 164 -2.94 -0.85 6.40
C ASN A 164 -1.65 -1.26 5.67
N LEU A 165 -0.76 -0.28 5.45
CA LEU A 165 0.62 -0.52 5.10
C LEU A 165 1.37 -0.89 6.39
N VAL A 166 1.87 -2.10 6.52
CA VAL A 166 2.62 -2.54 7.71
C VAL A 166 4.05 -2.02 7.67
N ASP A 167 4.67 -2.11 6.49
CA ASP A 167 6.04 -1.67 6.27
C ASP A 167 6.28 -1.40 4.78
N LEU A 168 7.26 -0.55 4.47
CA LEU A 168 7.63 -0.13 3.12
C LEU A 168 9.14 -0.07 2.99
N GLN A 169 9.68 -0.77 1.99
CA GLN A 169 11.11 -0.80 1.69
C GLN A 169 11.36 -0.17 0.33
N ILE A 170 12.36 0.68 0.24
CA ILE A 170 12.70 1.42 -0.98
C ILE A 170 14.19 1.25 -1.26
N GLU A 171 14.50 0.85 -2.49
CA GLU A 171 15.85 0.69 -3.00
C GLU A 171 16.00 1.43 -4.33
N PHE A 172 17.17 2.00 -4.54
CA PHE A 172 17.51 2.77 -5.73
C PHE A 172 18.42 1.95 -6.62
N GLY A 173 18.00 1.75 -7.87
CA GLY A 173 18.84 1.22 -8.91
C GLY A 173 19.83 2.28 -9.34
N VAL A 174 21.09 2.12 -8.95
CA VAL A 174 22.16 3.10 -9.16
C VAL A 174 23.08 2.69 -10.31
N SER A 175 23.60 3.68 -11.04
CA SER A 175 24.62 3.52 -12.08
C SER A 175 25.86 4.35 -11.74
N ASN A 176 27.03 3.75 -11.92
CA ASN A 176 28.33 4.38 -11.68
C ASN A 176 28.91 5.08 -12.92
N ASP A 177 28.41 4.72 -14.11
CA ASP A 177 28.88 5.22 -15.41
C ASP A 177 27.86 6.10 -16.12
N ASN A 178 26.78 6.47 -15.44
CA ASN A 178 25.60 7.15 -15.99
C ASN A 178 24.96 6.38 -17.15
N SER A 179 25.15 5.05 -17.21
CA SER A 179 24.37 4.22 -18.11
C SER A 179 22.91 4.18 -17.69
N ARG A 180 22.03 3.83 -18.63
CA ARG A 180 20.59 3.69 -18.39
C ARG A 180 20.22 2.38 -17.67
N GLN A 181 21.22 1.59 -17.29
CA GLN A 181 21.03 0.33 -16.58
C GLN A 181 21.47 0.51 -15.14
N ALA A 182 20.71 -0.05 -14.20
CA ALA A 182 21.14 -0.09 -12.81
C ALA A 182 22.22 -1.17 -12.65
N ASP A 183 23.37 -0.79 -12.11
CA ASP A 183 24.46 -1.71 -11.77
C ASP A 183 24.14 -2.50 -10.49
N ALA A 184 23.46 -1.85 -9.54
CA ALA A 184 23.09 -2.40 -8.25
C ALA A 184 21.85 -1.69 -7.68
N TYR A 185 21.17 -2.33 -6.73
CA TYR A 185 20.13 -1.72 -5.92
C TYR A 185 20.67 -1.45 -4.52
N THR A 186 20.44 -0.24 -4.00
CA THR A 186 20.89 0.18 -2.66
C THR A 186 19.88 1.11 -2.03
N ARG A 187 19.73 1.07 -0.71
CA ARG A 187 18.88 2.04 0.03
C ARG A 187 19.54 3.42 0.17
N ALA A 188 20.86 3.47 0.06
CA ALA A 188 21.65 4.69 0.22
C ALA A 188 22.60 4.85 -0.97
N PRO A 189 22.18 5.52 -2.04
CA PRO A 189 23.05 5.85 -3.18
C PRO A 189 24.29 6.63 -2.70
N ALA A 190 25.46 6.23 -3.19
CA ALA A 190 26.71 6.93 -2.90
C ALA A 190 26.82 8.23 -3.71
N ALA A 191 27.63 9.17 -3.24
CA ALA A 191 27.89 10.41 -3.97
C ALA A 191 28.50 10.11 -5.35
N GLY A 192 27.93 10.70 -6.40
CA GLY A 192 28.34 10.48 -7.80
C GLY A 192 27.64 9.33 -8.51
N GLN A 193 26.84 8.52 -7.80
CA GLN A 193 25.96 7.56 -8.43
C GLN A 193 24.70 8.24 -8.96
N SER A 194 24.28 7.84 -10.17
CA SER A 194 23.03 8.30 -10.77
C SER A 194 21.91 7.30 -10.48
N ILE A 195 20.74 7.78 -10.10
CA ILE A 195 19.56 6.94 -9.84
C ILE A 195 18.81 6.72 -11.17
N GLN A 196 18.72 5.46 -11.60
CA GLN A 196 18.09 5.05 -12.85
C GLN A 196 16.70 4.45 -12.63
N SER A 197 16.50 3.76 -11.50
CA SER A 197 15.24 3.12 -11.14
C SER A 197 15.00 3.16 -9.64
N VAL A 198 13.75 2.95 -9.24
CA VAL A 198 13.35 2.74 -7.85
C VAL A 198 12.64 1.40 -7.77
N ARG A 199 13.12 0.53 -6.89
CA ARG A 199 12.43 -0.68 -6.47
C ARG A 199 11.78 -0.39 -5.12
N TYR A 200 10.54 -0.82 -4.97
CA TYR A 200 9.83 -0.68 -3.72
C TYR A 200 9.03 -1.95 -3.44
N ALA A 201 9.01 -2.33 -2.18
CA ALA A 201 8.22 -3.43 -1.67
C ALA A 201 7.39 -2.95 -0.49
N ALA A 202 6.19 -3.51 -0.33
CA ALA A 202 5.27 -3.18 0.74
C ALA A 202 4.74 -4.46 1.39
N LEU A 203 4.69 -4.47 2.71
CA LEU A 203 3.96 -5.44 3.50
C LEU A 203 2.61 -4.83 3.86
N ILE A 204 1.52 -5.47 3.44
CA ILE A 204 0.16 -4.99 3.64
C ILE A 204 -0.59 -5.99 4.52
N LYS A 205 -1.45 -5.48 5.39
CA LYS A 205 -2.35 -6.30 6.22
C LYS A 205 -3.82 -6.08 5.86
N SER A 206 -4.63 -7.10 6.11
CA SER A 206 -6.08 -7.00 5.92
C SER A 206 -6.70 -6.04 6.92
N ARG A 207 -7.80 -5.40 6.51
CA ARG A 207 -8.58 -4.52 7.40
C ARG A 207 -9.21 -5.25 8.59
N TYR A 208 -9.45 -6.55 8.45
CA TYR A 208 -10.02 -7.38 9.51
C TYR A 208 -8.92 -8.16 10.21
N ASP A 209 -8.97 -8.13 11.54
CA ASP A 209 -8.16 -8.97 12.41
C ASP A 209 -8.89 -10.29 12.71
N ASN A 210 -8.17 -11.32 13.17
CA ASN A 210 -8.72 -12.61 13.57
C ASN A 210 -9.41 -13.42 12.46
N ILE A 211 -8.93 -13.28 11.24
CA ILE A 211 -9.41 -14.02 10.08
C ILE A 211 -8.46 -15.17 9.67
N ALA A 212 -7.18 -15.09 10.04
CA ALA A 212 -6.24 -16.20 9.92
C ALA A 212 -6.46 -17.22 11.04
N THR A 213 -6.08 -18.48 10.80
CA THR A 213 -6.20 -19.57 11.78
C THR A 213 -5.35 -19.32 13.03
N ASP A 214 -4.15 -18.78 12.83
CA ASP A 214 -3.14 -18.50 13.84
C ASP A 214 -2.30 -17.28 13.40
N THR A 215 -1.20 -17.02 14.11
CA THR A 215 -0.26 -15.92 13.83
C THR A 215 0.91 -16.36 12.94
N GLU A 216 0.93 -17.60 12.45
CA GLU A 216 1.93 -18.08 11.50
C GLU A 216 1.58 -17.54 10.11
N SER A 217 2.37 -16.59 9.63
CA SER A 217 2.14 -15.92 8.36
C SER A 217 3.42 -15.96 7.53
N GLN A 218 3.42 -16.79 6.49
CA GLN A 218 4.56 -16.92 5.57
C GLN A 218 4.95 -15.58 4.94
N ALA A 219 3.98 -14.71 4.64
CA ALA A 219 4.24 -13.39 4.08
C ALA A 219 4.94 -12.47 5.10
N PHE A 220 4.57 -12.55 6.38
CA PHE A 220 5.20 -11.76 7.44
C PHE A 220 6.61 -12.26 7.75
N GLU A 221 6.78 -13.58 7.84
CA GLU A 221 8.08 -14.21 8.04
C GLU A 221 9.05 -13.91 6.89
N TYR A 222 8.62 -14.15 5.65
CA TYR A 222 9.40 -13.84 4.44
C TYR A 222 9.86 -12.37 4.41
N TRP A 223 8.98 -11.45 4.79
CA TRP A 223 9.31 -10.02 4.84
C TRP A 223 10.46 -9.72 5.82
N HIS A 224 10.41 -10.30 7.02
CA HIS A 224 11.41 -10.07 8.05
C HIS A 224 12.74 -10.77 7.76
N GLU A 225 12.70 -11.96 7.18
CA GLU A 225 13.89 -12.64 6.68
C GLU A 225 14.56 -11.78 5.59
N THR A 226 13.77 -11.29 4.62
CA THR A 226 14.30 -10.54 3.46
C THR A 226 14.88 -9.18 3.83
N TYR A 227 14.18 -8.40 4.66
CA TYR A 227 14.52 -6.98 4.89
C TYR A 227 15.18 -6.69 6.23
N TYR A 228 15.11 -7.64 7.18
CA TYR A 228 15.63 -7.48 8.53
C TYR A 228 16.49 -8.66 9.00
N ASP A 229 16.76 -9.65 8.13
CA ASP A 229 17.61 -10.82 8.43
C ASP A 229 17.16 -11.53 9.73
N THR A 230 15.84 -11.61 9.94
CA THR A 230 15.25 -12.18 11.16
C THR A 230 14.32 -13.34 10.79
N GLU A 231 14.74 -14.56 11.15
CA GLU A 231 14.01 -15.80 10.87
C GLU A 231 13.03 -16.19 12.00
N GLY A 232 11.99 -16.97 11.66
CA GLY A 232 11.09 -17.59 12.64
C GLY A 232 10.16 -16.62 13.37
N VAL A 233 9.91 -15.43 12.80
CA VAL A 233 9.00 -14.45 13.39
C VAL A 233 7.55 -14.72 13.00
N THR A 234 6.66 -14.57 13.98
CA THR A 234 5.21 -14.68 13.77
C THR A 234 4.58 -13.29 13.66
N ALA A 235 3.47 -13.20 12.94
CA ALA A 235 2.70 -11.97 12.86
C ALA A 235 2.19 -11.53 14.26
N PRO A 236 2.06 -10.21 14.51
CA PRO A 236 1.57 -9.70 15.79
C PRO A 236 0.09 -9.98 16.03
N ASP A 237 -0.66 -10.29 14.98
CA ASP A 237 -2.09 -10.54 15.00
C ASP A 237 -2.47 -11.63 13.98
N ARG A 238 -3.75 -12.02 13.99
CA ARG A 238 -4.34 -13.01 13.09
C ARG A 238 -4.97 -12.36 11.85
N ALA A 239 -4.36 -11.29 11.33
CA ALA A 239 -4.73 -10.69 10.05
C ALA A 239 -4.12 -11.48 8.88
N LEU A 240 -4.60 -11.23 7.66
CA LEU A 240 -3.93 -11.73 6.45
C LEU A 240 -2.87 -10.72 6.01
N TYR A 241 -1.68 -11.21 5.72
CA TYR A 241 -0.56 -10.40 5.23
C TYR A 241 -0.30 -10.68 3.76
N LEU A 242 0.10 -9.66 3.02
CA LEU A 242 0.45 -9.73 1.61
C LEU A 242 1.73 -8.93 1.37
N VAL A 243 2.69 -9.52 0.68
CA VAL A 243 3.88 -8.83 0.17
C VAL A 243 3.64 -8.46 -1.29
N THR A 244 3.94 -7.23 -1.64
CA THR A 244 3.94 -6.75 -3.02
C THR A 244 5.24 -6.01 -3.33
N GLU A 245 5.74 -6.15 -4.55
CA GLU A 245 6.98 -5.52 -5.00
C GLU A 245 6.81 -5.01 -6.43
N SER A 246 7.42 -3.87 -6.73
CA SER A 246 7.51 -3.33 -8.08
C SER A 246 8.83 -2.60 -8.29
N THR A 247 9.20 -2.40 -9.55
CA THR A 247 10.37 -1.63 -9.95
C THR A 247 9.98 -0.69 -11.08
N ILE A 248 10.36 0.58 -10.95
CA ILE A 248 10.08 1.61 -11.93
C ILE A 248 11.34 2.32 -12.38
N ASN A 249 11.48 2.48 -13.70
CA ASN A 249 12.57 3.25 -14.30
C ASN A 249 12.23 4.75 -14.32
N LEU A 250 13.17 5.58 -13.89
CA LEU A 250 13.03 7.04 -13.80
C LEU A 250 13.42 7.70 -15.12
N ARG A 251 12.51 7.66 -16.08
CA ARG A 251 12.76 8.08 -17.48
C ARG A 251 13.19 9.54 -17.64
N ASN A 252 12.87 10.42 -16.70
CA ASN A 252 13.26 11.83 -16.77
C ASN A 252 14.68 12.10 -16.24
N LEU A 253 15.30 11.10 -15.60
CA LEU A 253 16.66 11.14 -15.05
C LEU A 253 17.66 10.33 -15.88
N THR A 254 17.19 9.30 -16.58
CA THR A 254 18.01 8.47 -17.47
C THR A 254 18.35 9.26 -18.74
N ARG A 255 19.56 9.81 -18.87
CA ARG A 255 20.01 10.49 -20.10
C ARG A 255 20.66 9.53 -21.10
#